data_AF-A0A1V2GXW4-F1
#
_entry.id   AF-A0A1V2GXW4-F1
#
_cell.length_a   1.000
_cell.length_b   1.000
_cell.length_c   1.000
_cell.angle_alpha   90.00
_cell.angle_beta   90.00
_cell.angle_gamma   90.00
#
_symmetry.space_group_name_H-M   'P 1'
#
loop_
_entity.id
_entity.type
_entity.pdbx_description
1 polymer ?
#
loop_
_entity_poly.entity_id
_entity_poly.type
_entity_poly.pdbx_seq_one_letter_code
_entity_poly.pdbx_strand_id
1 'polypeptide(L)'
;MSGDFDPTLFAPPGGFSVNIRDLSGGNGAEPVETVRNFPTLLQANAFARRYVRDSLERCRAPKLTPDEVLAAWFAFGEDAEVVGGEGQGWTSGAEIRDFAEKPCRDREERNWRVLDPRRQEDDAGPQGEEEDEA
;
A
#
# COMPACT_ATOMS: atom_id res chain seq x y z
N MET A 1 8.49 -0.08 33.71
CA MET A 1 8.61 -1.17 32.73
C MET A 1 7.76 -0.79 31.53
N SER A 2 8.27 0.09 30.66
CA SER A 2 7.67 0.30 29.35
C SER A 2 8.04 -0.94 28.55
N GLY A 3 7.10 -1.87 28.38
CA GLY A 3 7.32 -3.01 27.52
C GLY A 3 7.33 -2.49 26.09
N ASP A 4 8.51 -2.40 25.47
CA ASP A 4 8.61 -2.25 24.02
C ASP A 4 7.97 -3.49 23.41
N PHE A 5 6.76 -3.30 22.88
CA PHE A 5 6.09 -4.33 22.09
C PHE A 5 6.73 -4.29 20.72
N ASP A 6 7.57 -5.26 20.39
CA ASP A 6 8.10 -5.43 19.04
C ASP A 6 6.91 -5.73 18.10
N PRO A 7 6.48 -4.77 17.26
CA PRO A 7 5.32 -4.97 16.41
C PRO A 7 5.62 -5.96 15.27
N THR A 8 6.89 -6.36 15.11
CA THR A 8 7.37 -7.31 14.11
C THR A 8 7.48 -8.74 14.64
N LEU A 9 7.17 -8.98 15.93
CA LEU A 9 7.28 -10.31 16.56
C LEU A 9 6.49 -11.42 15.84
N PHE A 10 5.41 -11.06 15.14
CA PHE A 10 4.59 -11.97 14.36
C PHE A 10 4.75 -11.81 12.84
N ALA A 11 5.67 -10.95 12.41
CA ALA A 11 5.96 -10.79 11.00
C ALA A 11 6.94 -11.88 10.53
N PRO A 12 6.84 -12.35 9.28
CA PRO A 12 7.87 -13.21 8.71
C PRO A 12 9.22 -12.47 8.69
N PRO A 13 10.36 -13.20 8.64
CA PRO A 13 11.67 -12.58 8.46
C PRO A 13 11.68 -11.66 7.23
N GLY A 14 11.86 -10.36 7.44
CA GLY A 14 11.77 -9.33 6.39
C GLY A 14 10.44 -8.56 6.32
N GLY A 15 9.49 -8.83 7.22
CA GLY A 15 8.20 -8.13 7.30
C GLY A 15 7.21 -8.51 6.20
N PHE A 16 6.02 -7.91 6.23
CA PHE A 16 5.13 -7.93 5.08
C PHE A 16 5.59 -6.88 4.06
N SER A 17 5.30 -7.13 2.79
CA SER A 17 5.63 -6.20 1.71
C SER A 17 4.46 -6.01 0.77
N VAL A 18 4.43 -4.87 0.09
CA VAL A 18 3.44 -4.55 -0.93
C VAL A 18 4.16 -4.27 -2.23
N ASN A 19 3.86 -5.07 -3.24
CA ASN A 19 4.34 -4.89 -4.60
C ASN A 19 3.38 -3.98 -5.35
N ILE A 20 3.88 -2.84 -5.81
CA ILE A 20 3.16 -1.92 -6.69
C ILE A 20 3.51 -2.29 -8.13
N ARG A 21 2.49 -2.46 -8.98
CA ARG A 21 2.64 -2.81 -10.40
C ARG A 21 1.98 -1.77 -11.26
N ASP A 22 2.70 -1.30 -12.26
CA ASP A 22 2.13 -0.48 -13.33
C ASP A 22 1.30 -1.37 -14.27
N LEU A 23 0.07 -0.95 -14.56
CA LEU A 23 -0.84 -1.68 -15.45
C LEU A 23 -0.68 -1.28 -16.92
N SER A 24 0.01 -0.16 -17.21
CA SER A 24 0.16 0.38 -18.56
C SER A 24 0.97 -0.51 -19.51
N GLY A 25 1.60 -1.57 -18.98
CA GLY A 25 2.43 -2.52 -19.72
C GLY A 25 3.88 -2.05 -19.91
N GLY A 26 4.24 -0.85 -19.45
CA GLY A 26 5.59 -0.31 -19.55
C GLY A 26 6.64 -1.10 -18.76
N ASN A 27 6.25 -1.72 -17.64
CA ASN A 27 7.15 -2.43 -16.73
C ASN A 27 7.06 -3.97 -16.81
N GLY A 28 6.27 -4.50 -17.73
CA GLY A 28 6.05 -5.95 -17.86
C GLY A 28 5.43 -6.57 -16.60
N ALA A 29 5.97 -7.71 -16.16
CA ALA A 29 5.47 -8.45 -14.99
C ALA A 29 6.13 -8.04 -13.66
N GLU A 30 7.20 -7.24 -13.73
CA GLU A 30 7.97 -6.85 -12.56
C GLU A 30 7.29 -5.69 -11.82
N PRO A 31 7.29 -5.69 -10.47
CA PRO A 31 6.80 -4.55 -9.71
C PRO A 31 7.66 -3.30 -10.01
N VAL A 32 7.00 -2.15 -10.11
CA VAL A 32 7.70 -0.85 -10.21
C VAL A 32 8.30 -0.45 -8.87
N GLU A 33 7.69 -0.90 -7.78
CA GLU A 33 8.16 -0.66 -6.43
C GLU A 33 7.74 -1.80 -5.49
N THR A 34 8.60 -2.16 -4.54
CA THR A 34 8.26 -3.05 -3.41
C THR A 34 8.43 -2.27 -2.12
N VAL A 35 7.31 -1.92 -1.49
CA VAL A 35 7.29 -1.28 -0.17
C VAL A 35 7.41 -2.37 0.89
N ARG A 36 8.45 -2.30 1.74
CA ARG A 36 8.80 -3.33 2.72
C ARG A 36 8.48 -2.88 4.14
N ASN A 37 8.79 -3.73 5.11
CA ASN A 37 8.78 -3.41 6.54
C ASN A 37 7.40 -3.08 7.11
N PHE A 38 6.32 -3.62 6.52
CA PHE A 38 5.02 -3.53 7.17
C PHE A 38 5.02 -4.44 8.41
N PRO A 39 4.71 -3.91 9.62
CA PRO A 39 4.81 -4.67 10.86
C PRO A 39 3.71 -5.73 10.96
N THR A 40 2.57 -5.52 10.30
CA THR A 40 1.44 -6.47 10.33
C THR A 40 0.82 -6.64 8.95
N LEU A 41 0.25 -7.83 8.72
CA LEU A 41 -0.53 -8.11 7.51
C LEU A 41 -1.73 -7.16 7.37
N LEU A 42 -2.36 -6.80 8.49
CA LEU A 42 -3.47 -5.85 8.52
C LEU A 42 -3.06 -4.49 7.95
N GLN A 43 -1.88 -3.98 8.33
CA GLN A 43 -1.39 -2.70 7.83
C GLN A 43 -1.00 -2.78 6.36
N ALA A 44 -0.35 -3.86 5.92
CA ALA A 44 -0.03 -4.08 4.52
C ALA A 44 -1.29 -4.15 3.64
N ASN A 45 -2.31 -4.89 4.09
CA ASN A 45 -3.60 -4.99 3.42
C ASN A 45 -4.32 -3.64 3.35
N ALA A 46 -4.33 -2.89 4.46
CA ALA A 46 -4.94 -1.56 4.49
C ALA A 46 -4.20 -0.57 3.58
N PHE A 47 -2.86 -0.63 3.53
CA PHE A 47 -2.05 0.16 2.61
C PHE A 47 -2.38 -0.17 1.16
N ALA A 48 -2.30 -1.45 0.77
CA ALA A 48 -2.55 -1.88 -0.62
C ALA A 48 -3.95 -1.48 -1.08
N ARG A 49 -4.97 -1.72 -0.25
CA ARG A 49 -6.36 -1.35 -0.55
C ARG A 49 -6.53 0.15 -0.77
N ARG A 50 -5.97 0.99 0.11
CA ARG A 50 -6.04 2.47 -0.01
C ARG A 50 -5.22 2.99 -1.19
N TYR A 51 -4.10 2.33 -1.50
CA TYR A 51 -3.26 2.65 -2.65
C TYR A 51 -4.03 2.45 -3.95
N VAL A 52 -4.60 1.26 -4.16
CA VAL A 52 -5.41 0.94 -5.35
C VAL A 52 -6.62 1.84 -5.44
N ARG A 53 -7.29 2.13 -4.32
CA ARG A 53 -8.40 3.08 -4.27
C ARG A 53 -7.97 4.47 -4.75
N ASP A 54 -6.84 5.00 -4.27
CA ASP A 54 -6.32 6.28 -4.73
C ASP A 54 -5.93 6.25 -6.22
N SER A 55 -5.27 5.19 -6.66
CA SER A 55 -4.83 4.97 -8.03
C SER A 55 -6.02 4.98 -9.00
N LEU A 56 -7.06 4.19 -8.73
CA LEU A 56 -8.29 4.15 -9.53
C LEU A 56 -9.00 5.50 -9.56
N GLU A 57 -9.08 6.20 -8.43
CA GLU A 57 -9.75 7.50 -8.36
C GLU A 57 -8.98 8.62 -9.07
N ARG A 58 -7.67 8.47 -9.33
CA ARG A 58 -6.91 9.38 -10.20
C ARG A 58 -7.24 9.15 -11.69
N CYS A 59 -7.61 7.94 -12.06
CA CYS A 59 -8.05 7.60 -13.42
C CYS A 59 -9.51 7.99 -13.70
N ARG A 60 -10.29 8.33 -12.66
CA ARG A 60 -11.70 8.69 -12.81
C ARG A 60 -11.88 10.11 -13.35
N ALA A 61 -12.41 10.22 -14.56
CA ALA A 61 -12.88 11.48 -15.13
C ALA A 61 -14.40 11.66 -14.97
N PRO A 62 -14.92 12.90 -15.03
CA PRO A 62 -16.35 13.15 -15.00
C PRO A 62 -17.10 12.38 -16.10
N LYS A 63 -18.27 11.83 -15.75
CA LYS A 63 -19.20 11.11 -16.65
C LYS A 63 -18.73 9.75 -17.16
N LEU A 64 -17.57 9.24 -16.73
CA LEU A 64 -17.19 7.87 -17.04
C LEU A 64 -18.11 6.87 -16.32
N THR A 65 -18.48 5.82 -17.05
CA THR A 65 -19.10 4.62 -16.49
C THR A 65 -18.08 3.82 -15.66
N PRO A 66 -18.52 2.90 -14.77
CA PRO A 66 -17.59 2.04 -14.02
C PRO A 66 -16.64 1.24 -14.91
N ASP A 67 -17.12 0.74 -16.06
CA ASP A 67 -16.30 0.01 -17.02
C ASP A 67 -15.21 0.89 -17.65
N GLU A 68 -15.55 2.13 -18.01
CA GLU A 68 -14.58 3.10 -18.55
C GLU A 68 -13.56 3.53 -17.50
N VAL A 69 -13.96 3.63 -16.22
CA VAL A 69 -13.01 3.90 -15.12
C VAL A 69 -12.05 2.74 -14.95
N LEU A 70 -12.53 1.50 -14.99
CA LEU A 70 -11.66 0.32 -14.94
C LEU A 70 -10.73 0.27 -16.15
N ALA A 71 -11.24 0.53 -17.36
CA ALA A 71 -10.42 0.56 -18.57
C ALA A 71 -9.33 1.64 -18.48
N ALA A 72 -9.65 2.82 -17.96
CA ALA A 72 -8.67 3.88 -17.73
C ALA A 72 -7.64 3.49 -16.66
N TRP A 73 -8.06 2.83 -15.58
CA TRP A 73 -7.15 2.33 -14.55
C TRP A 73 -6.26 1.20 -15.07
N PHE A 74 -6.75 0.28 -15.88
CA PHE A 74 -5.91 -0.71 -16.55
C PHE A 74 -4.92 -0.08 -17.54
N ALA A 75 -5.26 1.04 -18.16
CA ALA A 75 -4.39 1.70 -19.13
C ALA A 75 -3.31 2.60 -18.50
N PHE A 76 -3.59 3.21 -17.34
CA PHE A 76 -2.75 4.27 -16.77
C PHE A 76 -2.52 4.17 -15.26
N GLY A 77 -3.21 3.24 -14.61
CA GLY A 77 -3.20 3.08 -13.17
C GLY A 77 -2.16 2.08 -12.71
N GLU A 78 -2.14 1.93 -11.39
CA GLU A 78 -1.24 1.04 -10.68
C GLU A 78 -2.06 0.14 -9.77
N ASP A 79 -1.65 -1.13 -9.70
CA ASP A 79 -2.17 -2.12 -8.78
C ASP A 79 -1.20 -2.35 -7.61
N ALA A 80 -1.72 -2.89 -6.51
CA ALA A 80 -0.93 -3.26 -5.34
C ALA A 80 -1.31 -4.66 -4.84
N GLU A 81 -0.29 -5.48 -4.59
CA GLU A 81 -0.45 -6.84 -4.05
C GLU A 81 0.40 -7.02 -2.79
N VAL A 82 -0.20 -7.61 -1.75
CA VAL A 82 0.51 -7.92 -0.50
C VAL A 82 1.22 -9.27 -0.61
N VAL A 83 2.52 -9.28 -0.28
CA VAL A 83 3.40 -10.46 -0.29
C VAL A 83 3.86 -10.77 1.13
N GLY A 84 4.09 -12.07 1.40
CA GLY A 84 4.51 -12.57 2.72
C GLY A 84 3.35 -13.00 3.62
N GLY A 85 2.10 -12.96 3.13
CA GLY A 85 0.89 -13.35 3.88
C GLY A 85 0.37 -14.76 3.64
N GLU A 86 1.17 -15.68 3.08
CA GLU A 86 0.75 -17.08 2.81
C GLU A 86 -0.60 -17.21 2.08
N GLY A 87 -0.92 -16.29 1.17
CA GLY A 87 -2.19 -16.25 0.43
C GLY A 87 -3.32 -15.47 1.11
N GLN A 88 -3.11 -14.91 2.30
CA GLN A 88 -4.03 -14.01 3.00
C GLN A 88 -3.81 -12.52 2.65
N GLY A 89 -2.86 -12.25 1.75
CA GLY A 89 -2.60 -10.92 1.23
C GLY A 89 -3.79 -10.39 0.44
N TRP A 90 -4.13 -9.13 0.67
CA TRP A 90 -5.17 -8.46 -0.11
C TRP A 90 -4.74 -8.32 -1.57
N THR A 91 -5.70 -8.48 -2.48
CA THR A 91 -5.56 -8.21 -3.92
C THR A 91 -6.73 -7.37 -4.42
N SER A 92 -6.50 -6.56 -5.43
CA SER A 92 -7.51 -5.68 -6.02
C SER A 92 -8.71 -6.42 -6.60
N GLY A 93 -8.52 -7.65 -7.09
CA GLY A 93 -9.57 -8.45 -7.73
C GLY A 93 -10.83 -8.63 -6.88
N ALA A 94 -10.72 -8.58 -5.55
CA ALA A 94 -11.87 -8.71 -4.64
C ALA A 94 -12.78 -7.46 -4.60
N GLU A 95 -12.26 -6.26 -4.86
CA GLU A 95 -12.96 -5.00 -4.58
C GLU A 95 -12.94 -3.98 -5.73
N ILE A 96 -12.12 -4.20 -6.77
CA ILE A 96 -11.89 -3.18 -7.80
C ILE A 96 -13.17 -2.78 -8.54
N ARG A 97 -14.09 -3.73 -8.73
CA ARG A 97 -15.39 -3.46 -9.35
C ARG A 97 -16.23 -2.52 -8.50
N ASP A 98 -16.34 -2.82 -7.21
CA ASP A 98 -17.05 -1.97 -6.24
C ASP A 98 -16.44 -0.58 -6.17
N PHE A 99 -15.11 -0.46 -6.28
CA PHE A 99 -14.44 0.82 -6.30
C PHE A 99 -14.82 1.64 -7.54
N ALA A 100 -14.84 1.01 -8.71
CA ALA A 100 -15.25 1.66 -9.95
C ALA A 100 -16.71 2.14 -9.90
N GLU A 101 -17.61 1.35 -9.31
CA GLU A 101 -19.04 1.65 -9.20
C GLU A 101 -19.35 2.76 -8.18
N LYS A 102 -18.57 2.84 -7.10
CA LYS A 102 -18.82 3.78 -5.99
C LYS A 102 -17.66 4.78 -5.88
N PRO A 103 -17.77 5.97 -6.51
CA PRO A 103 -16.76 7.01 -6.40
C PRO A 103 -16.44 7.33 -4.95
N CYS A 104 -15.15 7.41 -4.64
CA CYS A 104 -14.69 7.71 -3.29
C CYS A 104 -15.07 9.14 -2.88
N ARG A 105 -15.81 9.27 -1.77
CA ARG A 105 -16.21 10.58 -1.20
C ARG A 105 -15.35 11.00 -0.02
N ASP A 106 -14.75 10.04 0.65
CA ASP A 106 -13.88 10.26 1.80
C ASP A 106 -12.40 10.25 1.37
N ARG A 107 -11.65 11.29 1.74
CA ARG A 107 -10.22 11.34 1.44
C ARG A 107 -9.42 10.33 2.25
N GLU A 108 -9.88 9.91 3.42
CA GLU A 108 -9.17 8.95 4.26
C GLU A 108 -9.14 7.54 3.65
N GLU A 109 -10.15 7.16 2.86
CA GLU A 109 -10.15 5.91 2.08
C GLU A 109 -9.04 5.87 1.01
N ARG A 110 -8.51 7.03 0.61
CA ARG A 110 -7.41 7.19 -0.35
C ARG A 110 -6.09 7.52 0.34
N ASN A 111 -6.12 7.80 1.64
CA ASN A 111 -4.96 8.21 2.38
C ASN A 111 -4.11 7.00 2.76
N TRP A 112 -3.35 6.49 1.78
CA TRP A 112 -2.39 5.40 1.98
C TRP A 112 -1.10 5.89 2.64
N ARG A 113 -0.76 7.17 2.48
CA ARG A 113 0.47 7.78 3.02
C ARG A 113 0.55 7.79 4.55
N VAL A 114 -0.56 7.66 5.26
CA VAL A 114 -0.56 7.52 6.73
C VAL A 114 -0.22 6.10 7.18
N LEU A 115 -0.27 5.13 6.28
CA LEU A 115 0.06 3.72 6.54
C LEU A 115 1.43 3.34 5.98
N ASP A 116 2.12 4.29 5.34
CA ASP A 116 3.38 4.08 4.65
C ASP A 116 4.53 3.92 5.65
N PRO A 117 5.16 2.73 5.75
CA PRO A 117 6.23 2.47 6.71
C PRO A 117 7.46 3.35 6.46
N ARG A 118 7.69 3.77 5.21
CA ARG A 118 8.82 4.65 4.85
C ARG A 118 8.78 5.99 5.59
N ARG A 119 7.57 6.50 5.89
CA ARG A 119 7.41 7.76 6.64
C ARG A 119 7.69 7.60 8.13
N GLN A 120 7.49 6.39 8.66
CA GLN A 120 7.74 6.08 10.06
C GLN A 120 9.24 5.93 10.31
N GLU A 121 9.98 5.41 9.32
CA GLU A 121 11.45 5.38 9.31
C GLU A 121 12.04 6.80 9.27
N ASP A 122 11.46 7.72 8.48
CA ASP A 122 11.90 9.12 8.40
C ASP A 122 11.65 9.93 9.69
N ASP A 123 10.57 9.64 10.43
CA ASP A 123 10.25 10.29 11.71
C ASP A 123 11.09 9.76 12.89
N ALA A 124 11.70 8.57 12.74
CA ALA A 124 12.57 7.94 13.73
C ALA A 124 14.05 8.37 13.56
N GLY A 125 14.30 9.68 13.54
CA GLY A 125 15.63 10.29 13.34
C GLY A 125 16.76 9.68 14.20
N PRO A 126 18.04 9.90 13.83
CA PRO A 126 19.18 9.18 14.39
C PRO A 126 19.17 9.26 15.92
N GLN A 127 18.99 8.10 16.56
CA GLN A 127 19.15 7.97 18.01
C GLN A 127 20.61 8.34 18.31
N GLY A 128 20.80 9.43 19.04
CA GLY A 128 22.12 9.94 19.39
C GLY A 128 22.95 8.85 20.05
N GLU A 129 24.08 8.54 19.43
CA GLU A 129 25.21 7.89 20.10
C GLU A 129 25.69 8.89 21.17
N GLU A 130 25.18 8.76 22.40
CA GLU A 130 25.81 9.40 23.56
C GLU A 130 27.13 8.66 23.80
N GLU A 131 28.21 9.21 23.24
CA GLU A 131 29.58 8.93 23.64
C GLU A 131 29.74 9.31 25.12
N ASP A 132 29.63 8.32 26.01
CA ASP A 132 30.07 8.44 27.40
C ASP A 132 31.62 8.51 27.42
N GLU A 133 32.16 9.72 27.31
CA GLU A 133 33.49 10.06 27.84
C GLU A 133 33.34 10.64 29.26
N ALA A 134 33.70 9.85 30.29
CA ALA A 134 34.22 10.34 31.58
C ALA A 134 34.94 9.23 32.37
#